data_AF-A0A8T4YFQ6-F1
#
_entry.id   AF-A0A8T4YFQ6-F1
#
_cell.length_a   1.000
_cell.length_b   1.000
_cell.length_c   1.000
_cell.angle_alpha   90.00
_cell.angle_beta   90.00
_cell.angle_gamma   90.00
#
_symmetry.space_group_name_H-M   'P 1'
#
loop_
_entity.id
_entity.type
_entity.pdbx_description
1 polymer ?
#
loop_
_entity_poly.entity_id
_entity_poly.type
_entity_poly.pdbx_seq_one_letter_code
_entity_poly.pdbx_strand_id
1 'polypeptide(L)'
;MKVLVVSNSPHRDGLCMKLAREASEGVKEVGGEVELITLAEKRIGPCLACENPSCWEKMECRVEDDALELRRKLNSSDALVFMAPVYFLSVNGLAKDFMDRMRYYGEKGKPALAIAVAGGTGKGCLSALQDICRWLIILGFRPISPLPVTRYNLDVALIEARSRSKWLTKLKPQPFSSLAERIVYYESLPYMKHGMADEIIYLAREAIEGIVRLGKPDLAAEPRRKLEIGEALLRVGRFNDGLKLVTEAQEESMEIFNSITR
;
A
#
# COMPACT_ATOMS: atom_id res chain seq x y z
N MET A 1 -18.40 -13.55 3.40
CA MET A 1 -17.30 -13.16 2.49
C MET A 1 -15.99 -13.56 3.14
N LYS A 2 -15.15 -14.31 2.44
CA LYS A 2 -13.81 -14.71 2.87
C LYS A 2 -12.76 -13.71 2.38
N VAL A 3 -12.12 -13.00 3.29
CA VAL A 3 -11.06 -12.03 3.00
C VAL A 3 -9.70 -12.62 3.33
N LEU A 4 -8.80 -12.63 2.35
CA LEU A 4 -7.40 -12.96 2.58
C LEU A 4 -6.65 -11.69 2.98
N VAL A 5 -6.03 -11.67 4.15
CA VAL A 5 -5.18 -10.57 4.61
C VAL A 5 -3.72 -11.04 4.54
N VAL A 6 -2.89 -10.37 3.74
CA VAL A 6 -1.50 -10.75 3.51
C VAL A 6 -0.57 -9.64 4.00
N SER A 7 0.25 -9.96 4.99
CA SER A 7 1.31 -9.09 5.52
C SER A 7 2.68 -9.60 5.10
N ASN A 8 3.53 -8.72 4.57
CA ASN A 8 4.87 -9.05 4.07
C ASN A 8 6.00 -8.68 5.05
N SER A 9 5.66 -8.18 6.25
CA SER A 9 6.65 -7.73 7.23
C SER A 9 7.32 -8.89 7.96
N PRO A 10 8.66 -8.91 8.08
CA PRO A 10 9.37 -9.86 8.94
C PRO A 10 9.16 -9.59 10.43
N HIS A 11 8.77 -8.37 10.80
CA HIS A 11 8.49 -8.01 12.18
C HIS A 11 7.09 -8.47 12.58
N ARG A 12 7.03 -9.48 13.45
CA ARG A 12 5.79 -10.05 13.98
C ARG A 12 4.91 -9.03 14.70
N ASP A 13 5.50 -8.03 15.35
CA ASP A 13 4.78 -6.97 16.08
C ASP A 13 4.96 -5.57 15.45
N GLY A 14 5.42 -5.54 14.21
CA GLY A 14 5.69 -4.30 13.46
C GLY A 14 4.43 -3.60 12.95
N LEU A 15 4.63 -2.46 12.29
CA LEU A 15 3.56 -1.61 11.74
C LEU A 15 2.59 -2.39 10.84
N CYS A 16 3.10 -3.18 9.89
CA CYS A 16 2.25 -4.00 9.02
C CYS A 16 1.39 -4.98 9.82
N MET A 17 1.91 -5.60 10.89
CA MET A 17 1.09 -6.53 11.66
C MET A 17 -0.04 -5.81 12.41
N LYS A 18 0.23 -4.62 12.97
CA LYS A 18 -0.81 -3.80 13.61
C LYS A 18 -1.93 -3.46 12.61
N LEU A 19 -1.58 -3.02 11.40
CA LEU A 19 -2.54 -2.75 10.32
C LEU A 19 -3.28 -4.01 9.86
N ALA A 20 -2.60 -5.16 9.77
CA ALA A 20 -3.21 -6.43 9.40
C ALA A 20 -4.26 -6.88 10.44
N ARG A 21 -3.98 -6.68 11.73
CA ARG A 21 -4.94 -6.95 12.81
C ARG A 21 -6.15 -6.03 12.72
N GLU A 22 -5.97 -4.72 12.56
CA GLU A 22 -7.09 -3.78 12.40
C GLU A 22 -7.93 -4.08 11.15
N ALA A 23 -7.30 -4.36 10.02
CA ALA A 23 -8.00 -4.80 8.81
C ALA A 23 -8.82 -6.09 9.05
N SER A 24 -8.23 -7.06 9.76
CA SER A 24 -8.90 -8.31 10.12
C SER A 24 -10.12 -8.07 11.02
N GLU A 25 -10.01 -7.21 12.02
CA GLU A 25 -11.12 -6.86 12.91
C GLU A 25 -12.24 -6.15 12.15
N GLY A 26 -11.90 -5.23 11.23
CA GLY A 26 -12.89 -4.56 10.37
C GLY A 26 -13.72 -5.52 9.52
N VAL A 27 -13.11 -6.60 9.03
CA VAL A 27 -13.81 -7.67 8.30
C VAL A 27 -14.73 -8.47 9.23
N LYS A 28 -14.23 -8.88 10.41
CA LYS A 28 -14.99 -9.70 11.38
C LYS A 28 -16.21 -8.97 11.93
N GLU A 29 -16.11 -7.66 12.16
CA GLU A 29 -17.22 -6.82 12.66
C GLU A 29 -18.51 -6.91 11.84
N VAL A 30 -18.39 -7.24 10.56
CA VAL A 30 -19.52 -7.35 9.63
C VAL A 30 -19.80 -8.80 9.21
N GLY A 31 -19.31 -9.76 10.02
CA GLY A 31 -19.52 -11.18 9.80
C GLY A 31 -18.69 -11.77 8.66
N GLY A 32 -17.63 -11.09 8.23
CA GLY A 32 -16.68 -11.63 7.27
C GLY A 32 -15.73 -12.65 7.91
N GLU A 33 -15.25 -13.60 7.11
CA GLU A 33 -14.21 -14.54 7.51
C GLU A 33 -12.84 -14.00 7.11
N VAL A 34 -11.86 -14.17 7.98
CA VAL A 34 -10.49 -13.70 7.72
C VAL A 34 -9.52 -14.86 7.75
N GLU A 35 -8.70 -14.93 6.71
CA GLU A 35 -7.48 -15.71 6.71
C GLU A 35 -6.29 -14.74 6.68
N LEU A 36 -5.55 -14.66 7.79
CA LEU A 36 -4.37 -13.80 7.91
C LEU A 36 -3.10 -14.62 7.62
N ILE A 37 -2.29 -14.14 6.68
CA ILE A 37 -1.01 -14.74 6.31
C ILE A 37 0.12 -13.75 6.53
N THR A 38 1.14 -14.19 7.27
CA THR A 38 2.43 -13.53 7.35
C THR A 38 3.39 -14.16 6.35
N LEU A 39 3.74 -13.49 5.25
CA LEU A 39 4.62 -14.08 4.25
C LEU A 39 6.03 -14.37 4.77
N ALA A 40 6.49 -13.63 5.78
CA ALA A 40 7.79 -13.87 6.39
C ALA A 40 7.89 -15.25 7.09
N GLU A 41 6.76 -15.93 7.29
CA GLU A 41 6.69 -17.30 7.83
C GLU A 41 6.57 -18.35 6.72
N LYS A 42 6.64 -17.93 5.45
CA LYS A 42 6.52 -18.77 4.26
C LYS A 42 7.83 -18.82 3.50
N ARG A 43 8.09 -19.95 2.85
CA ARG A 43 9.17 -20.09 1.88
C ARG A 43 8.61 -19.76 0.51
N ILE A 44 9.14 -18.70 -0.10
CA ILE A 44 8.75 -18.25 -1.43
C ILE A 44 10.04 -17.92 -2.16
N GLY A 45 10.35 -18.70 -3.20
CA GLY A 45 11.47 -18.41 -4.10
C GLY A 45 11.02 -17.56 -5.30
N PRO A 46 11.99 -16.98 -6.03
CA PRO A 46 11.69 -16.21 -7.23
C PRO A 46 11.05 -17.09 -8.31
N CYS A 47 10.37 -16.46 -9.26
CA CYS A 47 9.92 -17.15 -10.46
C CYS A 47 11.11 -17.56 -11.32
N LEU A 48 11.20 -18.84 -11.68
CA LEU A 48 12.28 -19.35 -12.55
C LEU A 48 12.04 -19.09 -14.05
N ALA A 49 10.92 -18.46 -14.41
CA ALA A 49 10.50 -18.27 -15.80
C ALA A 49 10.62 -19.57 -16.64
N CYS A 50 10.31 -20.73 -16.04
CA CYS A 50 10.64 -22.05 -16.59
C CYS A 50 9.84 -22.48 -17.83
N GLU A 51 9.01 -21.59 -18.39
CA GLU A 51 8.17 -21.83 -19.58
C GLU A 51 7.29 -23.09 -19.54
N ASN A 52 7.02 -23.64 -18.36
CA ASN A 52 6.15 -24.81 -18.22
C ASN A 52 4.67 -24.41 -18.35
N PRO A 53 3.92 -24.99 -19.31
CA PRO A 53 2.54 -24.62 -19.56
C PRO A 53 1.54 -24.95 -18.48
N SER A 54 1.81 -25.96 -17.65
CA SER A 54 0.99 -26.25 -16.49
C SER A 54 0.86 -25.05 -15.53
N CYS A 55 1.82 -24.12 -15.56
CA CYS A 55 1.74 -22.88 -14.80
C CYS A 55 0.54 -22.04 -15.22
N TRP A 56 0.28 -21.84 -16.52
CA TRP A 56 -0.84 -21.02 -16.98
C TRP A 56 -2.12 -21.82 -17.24
N GLU A 57 -2.03 -23.12 -17.52
CA GLU A 57 -3.19 -23.96 -17.84
C GLU A 57 -3.83 -24.64 -16.63
N LYS A 58 -2.99 -25.08 -15.68
CA LYS A 58 -3.42 -26.01 -14.61
C LYS A 58 -3.24 -25.47 -13.21
N MET A 59 -2.80 -24.21 -13.07
CA MET A 59 -2.44 -23.63 -11.77
C MET A 59 -1.39 -24.48 -11.03
N GLU A 60 -0.39 -25.00 -11.74
CA GLU A 60 0.70 -25.76 -11.11
C GLU A 60 1.99 -24.93 -11.05
N CYS A 61 2.96 -25.37 -10.26
CA CYS A 61 4.29 -24.79 -10.25
C CYS A 61 5.32 -25.87 -9.90
N ARG A 62 6.42 -25.96 -10.66
CA ARG A 62 7.52 -26.90 -10.41
C ARG A 62 8.45 -26.48 -9.27
N VAL A 63 8.31 -25.24 -8.77
CA VAL A 63 9.09 -24.78 -7.63
C VAL A 63 8.38 -25.26 -6.38
N GLU A 64 9.08 -26.07 -5.59
CA GLU A 64 8.57 -26.67 -4.36
C GLU A 64 8.71 -25.68 -3.20
N ASP A 65 7.72 -24.81 -3.08
CA ASP A 65 7.63 -23.80 -2.03
C ASP A 65 6.16 -23.49 -1.70
N ASP A 66 5.92 -22.53 -0.80
CA ASP A 66 4.58 -22.23 -0.32
C ASP A 66 3.76 -21.38 -1.33
N ALA A 67 4.38 -20.91 -2.42
CA ALA A 67 3.73 -19.98 -3.35
C ALA A 67 2.49 -20.60 -4.01
N LEU A 68 2.51 -21.92 -4.27
CA LEU A 68 1.36 -22.60 -4.86
C LEU A 68 0.18 -22.69 -3.89
N GLU A 69 0.43 -22.96 -2.61
CA GLU A 69 -0.59 -22.93 -1.57
C GLU A 69 -1.20 -21.52 -1.45
N LEU A 70 -0.35 -20.50 -1.40
CA LEU A 70 -0.77 -19.10 -1.31
C LEU A 70 -1.57 -18.65 -2.53
N ARG A 71 -1.17 -19.07 -3.74
CA ARG A 71 -1.89 -18.82 -4.98
C ARG A 71 -3.30 -19.42 -4.91
N ARG A 72 -3.47 -20.63 -4.39
CA ARG A 72 -4.80 -21.24 -4.21
C ARG A 72 -5.66 -20.44 -3.24
N LYS A 73 -5.10 -20.01 -2.10
CA LYS A 73 -5.81 -19.18 -1.11
C LYS A 73 -6.29 -17.87 -1.73
N LEU A 74 -5.41 -17.16 -2.45
CA LEU A 74 -5.72 -15.92 -3.15
C LEU A 74 -6.83 -16.10 -4.20
N ASN A 75 -6.82 -17.20 -4.94
CA ASN A 75 -7.89 -17.49 -5.91
C ASN A 75 -9.22 -17.84 -5.24
N SER A 76 -9.19 -18.50 -4.08
CA SER A 76 -10.37 -18.92 -3.32
C SER A 76 -11.01 -17.81 -2.48
N SER A 77 -10.27 -16.75 -2.13
CA SER A 77 -10.81 -15.62 -1.36
C SER A 77 -11.73 -14.75 -2.22
N ASP A 78 -12.73 -14.13 -1.60
CA ASP A 78 -13.65 -13.19 -2.25
C ASP A 78 -13.05 -11.79 -2.38
N ALA A 79 -12.14 -11.42 -1.47
CA ALA A 79 -11.44 -10.15 -1.45
C ALA A 79 -10.03 -10.30 -0.87
N LEU A 80 -9.17 -9.31 -1.16
CA LEU A 80 -7.76 -9.31 -0.73
C LEU A 80 -7.42 -8.01 0.01
N VAL A 81 -6.80 -8.11 1.17
CA VAL A 81 -6.03 -7.00 1.76
C VAL A 81 -4.56 -7.37 1.61
N PHE A 82 -3.82 -6.60 0.83
CA PHE A 82 -2.39 -6.84 0.62
C PHE A 82 -1.58 -5.64 1.14
N MET A 83 -0.62 -5.92 2.01
CA MET A 83 0.23 -4.89 2.59
C MET A 83 1.71 -5.24 2.59
N ALA A 84 2.54 -4.30 2.13
CA ALA A 84 3.98 -4.49 2.06
C ALA A 84 4.75 -3.37 2.77
N PRO A 85 5.84 -3.70 3.49
CA PRO A 85 6.78 -2.70 3.95
C PRO A 85 7.55 -2.10 2.77
N VAL A 86 7.93 -0.83 2.91
CA VAL A 86 8.67 -0.08 1.90
C VAL A 86 10.17 -0.20 2.14
N TYR A 87 10.88 -0.91 1.26
CA TYR A 87 12.35 -1.01 1.27
C TYR A 87 12.90 -0.43 -0.03
N PHE A 88 13.85 0.52 0.07
CA PHE A 88 14.50 1.15 -1.09
C PHE A 88 13.51 1.68 -2.15
N LEU A 89 12.49 2.41 -1.71
CA LEU A 89 11.48 3.07 -2.56
C LEU A 89 10.53 2.14 -3.33
N SER A 90 10.43 0.87 -2.93
CA SER A 90 9.46 -0.09 -3.48
C SER A 90 9.00 -1.07 -2.40
N VAL A 91 8.14 -2.01 -2.77
CA VAL A 91 7.81 -3.17 -1.93
C VAL A 91 9.07 -3.98 -1.62
N ASN A 92 9.13 -4.63 -0.46
CA ASN A 92 10.27 -5.48 -0.13
C ASN A 92 10.40 -6.70 -1.07
N GLY A 93 11.61 -7.27 -1.14
CA GLY A 93 11.91 -8.41 -2.03
C GLY A 93 10.96 -9.60 -1.89
N LEU A 94 10.59 -9.96 -0.64
CA LEU A 94 9.64 -11.04 -0.39
C LEU A 94 8.24 -10.76 -0.97
N ALA A 95 7.76 -9.51 -0.87
CA ALA A 95 6.51 -9.12 -1.51
C ALA A 95 6.62 -9.22 -3.03
N LYS A 96 7.75 -8.79 -3.60
CA LYS A 96 8.00 -8.89 -5.05
C LYS A 96 8.03 -10.33 -5.53
N ASP A 97 8.71 -11.23 -4.83
CA ASP A 97 8.75 -12.67 -5.13
C ASP A 97 7.34 -13.28 -5.07
N PHE A 98 6.56 -12.94 -4.04
CA PHE A 98 5.16 -13.34 -3.97
C PHE A 98 4.37 -12.81 -5.17
N MET A 99 4.46 -11.51 -5.48
CA MET A 99 3.75 -10.86 -6.57
C MET A 99 4.06 -11.51 -7.93
N ASP A 100 5.33 -11.84 -8.19
CA ASP A 100 5.79 -12.50 -9.43
C ASP A 100 5.33 -13.95 -9.55
N ARG A 101 5.07 -14.60 -8.42
CA ARG A 101 4.60 -15.99 -8.36
C ARG A 101 3.09 -16.11 -8.33
N MET A 102 2.35 -15.02 -8.14
CA MET A 102 0.88 -15.04 -8.14
C MET A 102 0.32 -15.03 -9.56
N ARG A 103 -0.73 -15.83 -9.74
CA ARG A 103 -1.54 -15.89 -10.95
C ARG A 103 -3.00 -16.07 -10.57
N TYR A 104 -3.88 -15.52 -11.38
CA TYR A 104 -5.30 -15.49 -11.10
C TYR A 104 -6.09 -16.27 -12.15
N TYR A 105 -6.91 -17.20 -11.68
CA TYR A 105 -7.69 -18.15 -12.47
C TYR A 105 -9.18 -18.13 -12.10
N GLY A 106 -9.55 -17.37 -11.08
CA GLY A 106 -10.93 -17.26 -10.59
C GLY A 106 -11.74 -16.11 -11.20
N GLU A 107 -12.85 -15.78 -10.53
CA GLU A 107 -13.76 -14.67 -10.88
C GLU A 107 -13.03 -13.32 -10.89
N LYS A 108 -12.97 -12.63 -12.04
CA LYS A 108 -12.25 -11.36 -12.16
C LYS A 108 -12.97 -10.22 -11.43
N GLY A 109 -12.21 -9.21 -11.05
CA GLY A 109 -12.75 -7.98 -10.50
C GLY A 109 -13.01 -7.98 -9.00
N LYS A 110 -12.47 -8.98 -8.28
CA LYS A 110 -12.58 -9.04 -6.81
C LYS A 110 -12.02 -7.75 -6.18
N PRO A 111 -12.71 -7.20 -5.17
CA PRO A 111 -12.24 -6.00 -4.50
C PRO A 111 -10.94 -6.30 -3.74
N ALA A 112 -10.02 -5.34 -3.73
CA ALA A 112 -8.77 -5.44 -2.96
C ALA A 112 -8.43 -4.13 -2.24
N LEU A 113 -7.75 -4.21 -1.09
CA LEU A 113 -7.18 -3.07 -0.40
C LEU A 113 -5.66 -3.15 -0.48
N ALA A 114 -5.04 -2.13 -1.07
CA ALA A 114 -3.59 -1.96 -1.13
C ALA A 114 -3.11 -1.08 0.02
N ILE A 115 -2.10 -1.54 0.77
CA ILE A 115 -1.50 -0.78 1.87
C ILE A 115 0.03 -0.80 1.74
N ALA A 116 0.66 0.36 1.60
CA ALA A 116 2.12 0.50 1.64
C ALA A 116 2.55 1.05 3.00
N VAL A 117 3.59 0.50 3.60
CA VAL A 117 3.98 0.84 4.99
C VAL A 117 5.44 1.26 5.08
N ALA A 118 5.67 2.56 5.22
CA ALA A 118 7.00 3.16 5.34
C ALA A 118 7.30 3.59 6.80
N GLY A 119 8.09 2.78 7.51
CA GLY A 119 8.43 3.04 8.92
C GLY A 119 9.61 4.00 9.15
N GLY A 120 10.43 4.25 8.13
CA GLY A 120 11.62 5.12 8.22
C GLY A 120 11.30 6.58 7.92
N THR A 121 11.93 7.14 6.88
CA THR A 121 11.72 8.52 6.43
C THR A 121 10.34 8.76 5.80
N GLY A 122 9.61 7.69 5.47
CA GLY A 122 8.36 7.73 4.72
C GLY A 122 8.56 7.68 3.19
N LYS A 123 9.77 7.97 2.69
CA LYS A 123 10.09 7.97 1.26
C LYS A 123 9.85 6.58 0.65
N GLY A 124 9.26 6.56 -0.54
CA GLY A 124 8.86 5.36 -1.26
C GLY A 124 7.45 4.87 -0.97
N CYS A 125 6.70 5.55 -0.09
CA CYS A 125 5.38 5.08 0.30
C CYS A 125 4.39 5.11 -0.85
N LEU A 126 4.41 6.14 -1.69
CA LEU A 126 3.49 6.24 -2.82
C LEU A 126 3.95 5.35 -3.97
N SER A 127 5.26 5.26 -4.24
CA SER A 127 5.79 4.36 -5.28
C SER A 127 5.48 2.89 -4.97
N ALA A 128 5.72 2.43 -3.74
CA ALA A 128 5.38 1.07 -3.33
C ALA A 128 3.86 0.82 -3.38
N LEU A 129 3.03 1.81 -3.02
CA LEU A 129 1.58 1.71 -3.15
C LEU A 129 1.14 1.55 -4.61
N GLN A 130 1.78 2.29 -5.51
CA GLN A 130 1.56 2.16 -6.95
C GLN A 130 1.98 0.77 -7.46
N ASP A 131 3.11 0.22 -7.00
CA ASP A 131 3.54 -1.14 -7.35
C ASP A 131 2.48 -2.19 -6.98
N ILE A 132 1.92 -2.08 -5.77
CA ILE A 132 0.83 -2.96 -5.31
C ILE A 132 -0.42 -2.77 -6.19
N CYS A 133 -0.86 -1.53 -6.42
CA CYS A 133 -2.06 -1.24 -7.20
C CYS A 133 -1.95 -1.72 -8.66
N ARG A 134 -0.80 -1.49 -9.32
CA ARG A 134 -0.54 -1.99 -10.68
C ARG A 134 -0.60 -3.51 -10.71
N TRP A 135 0.05 -4.18 -9.76
CA TRP A 135 0.02 -5.63 -9.64
C TRP A 135 -1.40 -6.17 -9.45
N LEU A 136 -2.20 -5.56 -8.56
CA LEU A 136 -3.60 -5.96 -8.33
C LEU A 136 -4.43 -5.88 -9.62
N ILE A 137 -4.31 -4.78 -10.37
CA ILE A 137 -5.08 -4.57 -11.61
C ILE A 137 -4.64 -5.53 -12.72
N ILE A 138 -3.33 -5.79 -12.85
CA ILE A 138 -2.80 -6.77 -13.81
C ILE A 138 -3.31 -8.17 -13.46
N LEU A 139 -3.25 -8.53 -12.18
CA LEU A 139 -3.70 -9.81 -11.65
C LEU A 139 -5.24 -9.97 -11.74
N GLY A 140 -5.98 -8.87 -11.90
CA GLY A 140 -7.42 -8.89 -12.15
C GLY A 140 -8.29 -8.53 -10.95
N PHE A 141 -7.72 -7.97 -9.89
CA PHE A 141 -8.45 -7.36 -8.76
C PHE A 141 -8.84 -5.90 -9.07
N ARG A 142 -9.79 -5.38 -8.30
CA ARG A 142 -10.15 -3.95 -8.23
C ARG A 142 -9.68 -3.34 -6.92
N PRO A 143 -8.49 -2.71 -6.88
CA PRO A 143 -8.04 -2.01 -5.69
C PRO A 143 -8.99 -0.85 -5.35
N ILE A 144 -9.44 -0.78 -4.10
CA ILE A 144 -10.24 0.30 -3.54
C ILE A 144 -9.38 1.17 -2.64
N SER A 145 -9.68 2.47 -2.61
CA SER A 145 -9.10 3.48 -1.71
C SER A 145 -7.72 3.07 -1.15
N PRO A 146 -6.65 3.13 -1.96
CA PRO A 146 -5.31 2.71 -1.55
C PRO A 146 -4.83 3.50 -0.34
N LEU A 147 -4.13 2.84 0.59
CA LEU A 147 -3.73 3.41 1.88
C LEU A 147 -2.20 3.53 1.98
N PRO A 148 -1.63 4.73 1.77
CA PRO A 148 -0.24 4.99 2.13
C PRO A 148 -0.12 5.17 3.65
N VAL A 149 0.77 4.42 4.28
CA VAL A 149 1.03 4.48 5.73
C VAL A 149 2.47 4.85 5.98
N THR A 150 2.65 5.90 6.77
CA THR A 150 3.94 6.32 7.30
C THR A 150 3.90 6.29 8.82
N ARG A 151 5.04 6.48 9.46
CA ARG A 151 5.07 6.69 10.92
C ARG A 151 4.34 7.97 11.36
N TYR A 152 4.16 8.93 10.47
CA TYR A 152 3.54 10.22 10.79
C TYR A 152 2.01 10.14 10.92
N ASN A 153 1.40 9.12 10.31
CA ASN A 153 -0.06 8.97 10.24
C ASN A 153 -0.56 7.61 10.70
N LEU A 154 0.27 6.85 11.42
CA LEU A 154 -0.06 5.50 11.88
C LEU A 154 -1.36 5.45 12.68
N ASP A 155 -1.59 6.43 13.55
CA ASP A 155 -2.78 6.55 14.38
C ASP A 155 -4.07 6.61 13.54
N VAL A 156 -4.06 7.43 12.48
CA VAL A 156 -5.17 7.54 11.54
C VAL A 156 -5.27 6.31 10.65
N ALA A 157 -4.12 5.81 10.15
CA ALA A 157 -4.06 4.67 9.25
C ALA A 157 -4.61 3.38 9.86
N LEU A 158 -4.46 3.17 11.18
CA LEU A 158 -5.06 2.04 11.89
C LEU A 158 -6.59 2.06 11.81
N ILE A 159 -7.19 3.24 12.02
CA ILE A 159 -8.65 3.44 11.91
C ILE A 159 -9.10 3.24 10.46
N GLU A 160 -8.35 3.79 9.51
CA GLU A 160 -8.66 3.64 8.09
C GLU A 160 -8.54 2.20 7.60
N ALA A 161 -7.52 1.45 8.03
CA ALA A 161 -7.36 0.05 7.66
C ALA A 161 -8.57 -0.79 8.09
N ARG A 162 -9.06 -0.58 9.31
CA ARG A 162 -10.29 -1.21 9.83
C ARG A 162 -11.52 -0.81 9.03
N SER A 163 -11.73 0.49 8.85
CA SER A 163 -12.91 1.04 8.15
C SER A 163 -12.97 0.62 6.67
N ARG A 164 -11.85 0.73 5.95
CA ARG A 164 -11.76 0.34 4.53
C ARG A 164 -11.95 -1.17 4.36
N SER A 165 -11.44 -1.99 5.27
CA SER A 165 -11.64 -3.45 5.23
C SER A 165 -13.09 -3.84 5.54
N LYS A 166 -13.78 -3.09 6.39
CA LYS A 166 -15.24 -3.22 6.60
C LYS A 166 -16.06 -2.83 5.37
N TRP A 167 -15.62 -1.82 4.63
CA TRP A 167 -16.24 -1.44 3.36
C TRP A 167 -15.99 -2.47 2.26
N LEU A 168 -14.76 -3.02 2.20
CA LEU A 168 -14.34 -4.05 1.25
C LEU A 168 -15.32 -5.24 1.20
N THR A 169 -15.84 -5.66 2.36
CA THR A 169 -16.76 -6.82 2.46
C THR A 169 -18.14 -6.59 1.85
N LYS A 170 -18.51 -5.34 1.58
CA LYS A 170 -19.80 -4.97 0.98
C LYS A 170 -19.75 -4.92 -0.54
N LEU A 171 -18.56 -4.99 -1.12
CA LEU A 171 -18.36 -4.87 -2.56
C LEU A 171 -18.54 -6.21 -3.25
N LYS A 172 -19.05 -6.17 -4.48
CA LYS A 172 -19.14 -7.36 -5.33
C LYS A 172 -18.02 -7.31 -6.38
N PRO A 173 -17.57 -8.47 -6.89
CA PRO A 173 -16.64 -8.51 -8.02
C PRO A 173 -17.18 -7.71 -9.21
N GLN A 174 -16.33 -6.89 -9.79
CA GLN A 174 -16.63 -6.13 -11.00
C GLN A 174 -15.50 -6.34 -12.02
N PRO A 175 -15.65 -7.22 -13.01
CA PRO A 175 -14.62 -7.40 -14.04
C PRO A 175 -14.37 -6.12 -14.83
N PHE A 176 -13.15 -5.92 -15.34
CA PHE A 176 -12.88 -4.88 -16.34
C PHE A 176 -13.28 -5.38 -17.73
N SER A 177 -13.97 -4.55 -18.50
CA SER A 177 -14.42 -4.81 -19.87
C SER A 177 -13.30 -4.68 -20.91
N SER A 178 -12.28 -3.86 -20.63
CA SER A 178 -11.19 -3.57 -21.57
C SER A 178 -9.90 -3.16 -20.87
N LEU A 179 -8.79 -3.13 -21.61
CA LEU A 179 -7.53 -2.56 -21.13
C LEU A 179 -7.66 -1.05 -20.86
N ALA A 180 -8.40 -0.34 -21.70
CA ALA A 180 -8.65 1.09 -21.51
C ALA A 180 -9.34 1.36 -20.17
N GLU A 181 -10.36 0.57 -19.82
CA GLU A 181 -11.04 0.69 -18.52
C GLU A 181 -10.09 0.42 -17.35
N ARG A 182 -9.19 -0.57 -17.46
CA ARG A 182 -8.18 -0.85 -16.42
C ARG A 182 -7.28 0.35 -16.17
N ILE A 183 -6.78 0.96 -17.25
CA ILE A 183 -5.89 2.12 -17.18
C ILE A 183 -6.65 3.31 -16.58
N VAL A 184 -7.85 3.63 -17.08
CA VAL A 184 -8.68 4.72 -16.55
C VAL A 184 -8.96 4.50 -15.06
N TYR A 185 -9.29 3.27 -14.66
CA TYR A 185 -9.53 2.95 -13.26
C TYR A 185 -8.27 3.14 -12.41
N TYR A 186 -7.12 2.59 -12.83
CA TYR A 186 -5.84 2.81 -12.15
C TYR A 186 -5.56 4.31 -11.95
N GLU A 187 -5.62 5.09 -13.03
CA GLU A 187 -5.37 6.53 -13.07
C GLU A 187 -6.38 7.36 -12.25
N SER A 188 -7.54 6.77 -11.91
CA SER A 188 -8.56 7.40 -11.07
C SER A 188 -8.35 7.18 -9.58
N LEU A 189 -7.53 6.19 -9.20
CA LEU A 189 -7.25 5.91 -7.81
C LEU A 189 -6.34 7.00 -7.22
N PRO A 190 -6.53 7.35 -5.93
CA PRO A 190 -5.64 8.26 -5.23
C PRO A 190 -4.16 7.89 -5.39
N TYR A 191 -3.30 8.90 -5.51
CA TYR A 191 -1.84 8.78 -5.57
C TYR A 191 -1.26 8.14 -6.84
N MET A 192 -2.07 7.58 -7.75
CA MET A 192 -1.53 6.81 -8.89
C MET A 192 -0.82 7.66 -9.95
N LYS A 193 -1.13 8.96 -9.98
CA LYS A 193 -0.51 9.98 -10.84
C LYS A 193 0.66 10.72 -10.20
N HIS A 194 0.94 10.46 -8.92
CA HIS A 194 1.93 11.20 -8.17
C HIS A 194 3.34 10.79 -8.60
N GLY A 195 4.19 11.80 -8.84
CA GLY A 195 5.62 11.65 -9.04
C GLY A 195 6.42 11.88 -7.75
N MET A 196 7.74 12.03 -7.88
CA MET A 196 8.63 12.23 -6.72
C MET A 196 8.32 13.53 -5.95
N ALA A 197 8.03 14.61 -6.66
CA ALA A 197 7.69 15.90 -6.04
C ALA A 197 6.40 15.78 -5.21
N ASP A 198 5.38 15.12 -5.75
CA ASP A 198 4.11 14.89 -5.06
C ASP A 198 4.29 13.99 -3.82
N GLU A 199 5.21 13.02 -3.86
CA GLU A 199 5.54 12.21 -2.69
C GLU A 199 6.21 13.05 -1.59
N ILE A 200 7.12 13.96 -1.93
CA ILE A 200 7.73 14.86 -0.94
C ILE A 200 6.68 15.80 -0.32
N ILE A 201 5.78 16.36 -1.14
CA ILE A 201 4.66 17.18 -0.67
C ILE A 201 3.75 16.38 0.27
N TYR A 202 3.42 15.15 -0.11
CA TYR A 202 2.63 14.23 0.72
C TYR A 202 3.33 14.00 2.07
N LEU A 203 4.61 13.65 2.08
CA LEU A 203 5.36 13.40 3.31
C LEU A 203 5.48 14.63 4.21
N ALA A 204 5.73 15.81 3.63
CA ALA A 204 5.74 17.07 4.38
C ALA A 204 4.39 17.28 5.07
N ARG A 205 3.28 17.10 4.33
CA ARG A 205 1.92 17.24 4.87
C ARG A 205 1.66 16.25 6.00
N GLU A 206 1.94 14.96 5.80
CA GLU A 206 1.72 13.94 6.83
C GLU A 206 2.55 14.18 8.09
N ALA A 207 3.82 14.60 7.95
CA ALA A 207 4.68 14.95 9.07
C ALA A 207 4.18 16.19 9.84
N ILE A 208 3.80 17.25 9.12
CA ILE A 208 3.19 18.47 9.68
C ILE A 208 1.92 18.12 10.45
N GLU A 209 1.01 17.36 9.85
CA GLU A 209 -0.23 16.96 10.50
C GLU A 209 0.02 16.03 11.69
N GLY A 210 1.01 15.13 11.59
CA GLY A 210 1.46 14.31 12.71
C GLY A 210 1.91 15.15 13.91
N ILE A 211 2.68 16.22 13.68
CA ILE A 211 3.09 17.17 14.74
C ILE A 211 1.86 17.85 15.36
N VAL A 212 0.88 18.25 14.54
CA VAL A 212 -0.37 18.84 15.05
C VAL A 212 -1.17 17.85 15.89
N ARG A 213 -1.30 16.59 15.45
CA ARG A 213 -1.98 15.52 16.21
C ARG A 213 -1.30 15.22 17.55
N LEU A 214 0.01 15.43 17.64
CA LEU A 214 0.78 15.36 18.89
C LEU A 214 0.62 16.61 19.79
N GLY A 215 -0.27 17.55 19.42
CA GLY A 215 -0.57 18.74 20.22
C GLY A 215 0.51 19.81 20.17
N LYS A 216 1.33 19.86 19.11
CA LYS A 216 2.41 20.84 18.93
C LYS A 216 2.24 21.71 17.65
N PRO A 217 1.06 22.34 17.42
CA PRO A 217 0.80 23.07 16.19
C PRO A 217 1.79 24.22 15.92
N ASP A 218 2.30 24.87 16.96
CA ASP A 218 3.26 25.97 16.83
C ASP A 218 4.58 25.51 16.18
N LEU A 219 5.04 24.30 16.50
CA LEU A 219 6.24 23.71 15.90
C LEU A 219 6.01 23.36 14.42
N ALA A 220 4.77 23.18 14.00
CA ALA A 220 4.42 22.86 12.62
C ALA A 220 4.22 24.11 11.72
N ALA A 221 4.22 25.32 12.30
CA ALA A 221 3.83 26.54 11.59
C ALA A 221 4.79 26.90 10.44
N GLU A 222 6.10 26.90 10.69
CA GLU A 222 7.09 27.27 9.67
C GLU A 222 7.21 26.22 8.55
N PRO A 223 7.31 24.90 8.83
CA PRO A 223 7.27 23.89 7.77
C PRO A 223 5.98 23.96 6.93
N ARG A 224 4.83 24.24 7.56
CA ARG A 224 3.55 24.44 6.86
C ARG A 224 3.61 25.62 5.91
N ARG A 225 4.13 26.76 6.36
CA ARG A 225 4.30 27.95 5.52
C ARG A 225 5.18 27.65 4.30
N LYS A 226 6.31 26.96 4.50
CA LYS A 226 7.20 26.55 3.40
C LYS A 226 6.50 25.64 2.40
N LEU A 227 5.74 24.65 2.91
CA LEU A 227 4.96 23.74 2.07
C LEU A 227 3.93 24.51 1.21
N GLU A 228 3.15 25.41 1.81
CA GLU A 228 2.13 26.20 1.12
C GLU A 228 2.72 27.09 0.00
N ILE A 229 3.82 27.78 0.30
CA ILE A 229 4.52 28.61 -0.69
C ILE A 229 5.15 27.73 -1.78
N GLY A 230 5.77 26.61 -1.40
CA GLY A 230 6.38 25.66 -2.33
C GLY A 230 5.37 25.10 -3.33
N GLU A 231 4.21 24.64 -2.86
CA GLU A 231 3.12 24.17 -3.71
C GLU A 231 2.56 25.28 -4.62
N ALA A 232 2.50 26.53 -4.14
CA ALA A 232 2.09 27.65 -4.99
C ALA A 232 3.11 27.91 -6.12
N LEU A 233 4.42 27.86 -5.81
CA LEU A 233 5.49 28.03 -6.80
C LEU A 233 5.49 26.92 -7.85
N LEU A 234 5.30 25.67 -7.44
CA LEU A 234 5.19 24.53 -8.35
C LEU A 234 4.01 24.71 -9.33
N ARG A 235 2.86 25.17 -8.85
CA ARG A 235 1.67 25.43 -9.67
C ARG A 235 1.86 26.51 -10.73
N VAL A 236 2.70 27.52 -10.46
CA VAL A 236 3.01 28.60 -11.42
C VAL A 236 4.25 28.31 -12.27
N GLY A 237 4.77 27.08 -12.25
CA GLY A 237 5.91 26.66 -13.07
C GLY A 237 7.28 27.06 -12.54
N ARG A 238 7.37 27.63 -11.33
CA ARG A 238 8.65 27.93 -10.66
C ARG A 238 9.20 26.68 -9.97
N PHE A 239 9.56 25.70 -10.79
CA PHE A 239 9.81 24.33 -10.33
C PHE A 239 10.94 24.21 -9.30
N ASN A 240 12.12 24.79 -9.57
CA ASN A 240 13.27 24.66 -8.67
C ASN A 240 13.04 25.34 -7.31
N ASP A 241 12.46 26.55 -7.32
CA ASP A 241 12.16 27.28 -6.08
C ASP A 241 11.09 26.56 -5.26
N GLY A 242 10.04 26.06 -5.93
CA GLY A 242 8.99 25.27 -5.29
C GLY A 242 9.52 23.97 -4.70
N LEU A 243 10.33 23.22 -5.46
CA LEU A 243 10.96 21.98 -4.98
C LEU A 243 11.84 22.22 -3.76
N LYS A 244 12.64 23.28 -3.77
CA LYS A 244 13.48 23.64 -2.63
C LYS A 244 12.64 23.84 -1.36
N LEU A 245 11.54 24.59 -1.44
CA LEU A 245 10.71 24.84 -0.26
C LEU A 245 9.97 23.60 0.24
N VAL A 246 9.43 22.76 -0.65
CA VAL A 246 8.71 21.55 -0.21
C VAL A 246 9.66 20.50 0.37
N THR A 247 10.91 20.44 -0.11
CA THR A 247 11.94 19.55 0.46
C THR A 247 12.40 20.04 1.83
N GLU A 248 12.69 21.34 1.98
CA GLU A 248 12.98 21.96 3.28
C GLU A 248 11.84 21.72 4.29
N ALA A 249 10.58 21.91 3.86
CA ALA A 249 9.41 21.62 4.69
C ALA A 249 9.35 20.15 5.15
N GLN A 250 9.65 19.21 4.26
CA GLN A 250 9.66 17.78 4.57
C GLN A 250 10.77 17.44 5.58
N GLU A 251 11.98 17.94 5.37
CA GLU A 251 13.13 17.67 6.23
C GLU A 251 12.92 18.25 7.63
N GLU A 252 12.53 19.51 7.73
CA GLU A 252 12.28 20.18 9.01
C GLU A 252 11.13 19.53 9.79
N SER A 253 10.00 19.26 9.14
CA SER A 253 8.88 18.59 9.80
C SER A 253 9.23 17.18 10.26
N MET A 254 10.04 16.44 9.50
CA MET A 254 10.55 15.13 9.91
C MET A 254 11.45 15.23 11.15
N GLU A 255 12.39 16.19 11.17
CA GLU A 255 13.27 16.41 12.32
C GLU A 255 12.49 16.79 13.58
N ILE A 256 11.53 17.71 13.46
CA ILE A 256 10.64 18.11 14.54
C ILE A 256 9.82 16.92 15.04
N PHE A 257 9.16 16.16 14.16
CA PHE A 257 8.41 14.97 14.54
C PHE A 257 9.30 13.94 15.27
N ASN A 258 10.53 13.73 14.80
CA ASN A 258 11.49 12.84 15.44
C ASN A 258 11.87 13.32 16.85
N SER A 259 12.03 14.62 17.07
CA SER A 259 12.38 15.18 18.38
C SER A 259 11.26 15.00 19.43
N ILE A 260 10.01 14.90 19.01
CA ILE A 260 8.84 14.81 19.90
C ILE A 260 8.46 13.35 20.18
N THR A 261 8.80 12.42 19.27
CA THR A 261 8.40 11.00 19.34
C THR A 261 9.50 10.05 19.79
N ARG A 262 10.70 10.57 20.09
CA ARG A 262 11.81 9.81 20.66
C ARG A 262 11.79 9.82 22.18
#